data_AF-A0A423Q077-F1
#
_entry.id   AF-A0A423Q077-F1
#
_cell.length_a   1.000
_cell.length_b   1.000
_cell.length_c   1.000
_cell.angle_alpha   90.00
_cell.angle_beta   90.00
_cell.angle_gamma   90.00
#
_symmetry.space_group_name_H-M   'P 1'
#
loop_
_entity.id
_entity.type
_entity.pdbx_description
1 polymer ?
#
loop_
_entity_poly.entity_id
_entity_poly.type
_entity_poly.pdbx_seq_one_letter_code
_entity_poly.pdbx_strand_id
1 'polypeptide(L)' 'MKSRDISEARNPDLRASEAALRRAAQLARQTAIQTDTDLVVVRNGRTIRIPAHTLRYEAKGDGSSASMLITARKD' A
#
# COMPACT_ATOMS: atom_id res chain seq x y z
N MET A 1 7.35 7.69 16.80
CA MET A 1 6.35 7.16 17.76
C MET A 1 6.21 5.67 17.50
N LYS A 2 6.26 4.80 18.53
CA LYS A 2 5.90 3.39 18.37
C LYS A 2 4.37 3.30 18.34
N SER A 3 3.79 3.21 17.15
CA SER A 3 2.37 2.90 17.00
C SER A 3 2.15 1.43 17.38
N ARG A 4 1.33 1.18 18.41
CA ARG A 4 0.88 -0.18 18.74
C ARG A 4 0.01 -0.71 17.60
N ASP A 5 -0.05 -2.03 17.48
CA ASP A 5 -0.93 -2.67 16.50
C ASP A 5 -2.38 -2.24 16.74
N ILE A 6 -3.12 -1.96 15.68
CA ILE A 6 -4.53 -1.57 15.77
C ILE A 6 -5.40 -2.71 16.31
N SER A 7 -4.96 -3.97 16.16
CA SER A 7 -5.57 -5.14 16.79
C SER A 7 -5.48 -5.12 18.32
N GLU A 8 -4.57 -4.35 18.91
CA GLU A 8 -4.44 -4.16 20.37
C GLU A 8 -5.17 -2.91 20.87
N ALA A 9 -5.92 -2.21 20.00
CA ALA A 9 -6.60 -0.97 20.38
C ALA A 9 -7.57 -1.20 21.55
N ARG A 10 -7.63 -0.26 22.51
CA ARG A 10 -8.60 -0.33 23.63
C ARG A 10 -10.04 -0.32 23.12
N ASN A 11 -10.30 0.45 22.06
CA ASN A 11 -11.62 0.54 21.43
C ASN A 11 -11.88 -0.71 20.57
N PRO A 12 -12.97 -1.47 20.82
CA PRO A 12 -13.33 -2.65 20.05
C PRO A 12 -13.57 -2.37 18.55
N ASP A 13 -14.13 -1.21 18.20
CA ASP A 13 -14.42 -0.86 16.81
C ASP A 13 -13.13 -0.66 16.01
N LEU A 14 -12.10 -0.09 16.63
CA LEU A 14 -10.80 0.08 16.00
C LEU A 14 -10.13 -1.27 15.74
N ARG A 15 -10.20 -2.21 16.69
CA ARG A 15 -9.68 -3.57 16.48
C ARG A 15 -10.39 -4.26 15.32
N ALA A 16 -11.71 -4.18 15.28
CA ALA A 16 -12.52 -4.78 14.20
C ALA A 16 -12.28 -4.11 12.84
N SER A 17 -11.83 -2.86 12.81
CA SER A 17 -11.59 -2.09 11.58
C SER A 17 -10.42 -2.61 10.75
N GLU A 18 -9.45 -3.33 11.35
CA GLU A 18 -8.25 -3.78 10.64
C GLU A 18 -8.60 -4.64 9.41
N ALA A 19 -9.51 -5.60 9.56
CA ALA A 19 -9.95 -6.47 8.47
C ALA A 19 -10.65 -5.69 7.36
N ALA A 20 -11.38 -4.63 7.69
CA ALA A 20 -11.99 -3.73 6.71
C ALA A 20 -10.92 -2.94 5.95
N LEU A 21 -9.92 -2.39 6.65
CA LEU A 21 -8.82 -1.64 6.03
C LEU A 21 -7.96 -2.51 5.10
N ARG A 22 -7.67 -3.76 5.49
CA ARG A 22 -6.92 -4.70 4.64
C ARG A 22 -7.66 -4.98 3.33
N ARG A 23 -8.98 -5.22 3.40
CA ARG A 23 -9.83 -5.40 2.22
C ARG A 23 -9.88 -4.14 1.36
N ALA A 24 -10.06 -2.97 1.97
CA ALA A 24 -10.07 -1.69 1.25
C ALA A 24 -8.73 -1.45 0.52
N ALA A 25 -7.60 -1.74 1.17
CA ALA A 25 -6.28 -1.61 0.55
C ALA A 25 -6.07 -2.57 -0.63
N GLN A 26 -6.60 -3.80 -0.53
CA GLN A 26 -6.57 -4.76 -1.64
C GLN A 26 -7.43 -4.29 -2.82
N LEU A 27 -8.66 -3.83 -2.55
CA LEU A 27 -9.55 -3.29 -3.57
C LEU A 27 -8.94 -2.06 -4.24
N ALA A 28 -8.33 -1.14 -3.48
CA ALA A 28 -7.66 0.03 -4.05
C ALA A 28 -6.55 -0.35 -5.04
N ARG A 29 -5.72 -1.35 -4.71
CA ARG A 29 -4.71 -1.88 -5.65
C ARG A 29 -5.35 -2.48 -6.89
N GLN A 30 -6.39 -3.28 -6.73
CA GLN A 30 -7.10 -3.90 -7.84
C GLN A 30 -7.73 -2.84 -8.76
N THR A 31 -8.42 -1.84 -8.22
CA THR A 31 -9.00 -0.74 -8.99
C THR A 31 -7.91 0.02 -9.74
N ALA A 32 -6.82 0.40 -9.07
CA ALA A 32 -5.71 1.11 -9.71
C ALA A 32 -5.11 0.34 -10.91
N ILE A 33 -4.98 -0.99 -10.78
CA ILE A 33 -4.56 -1.87 -11.87
C ILE A 33 -5.57 -1.88 -13.01
N GLN A 34 -6.86 -1.98 -12.70
CA GLN A 34 -7.95 -2.08 -13.67
C GLN A 34 -8.19 -0.78 -14.43
N THR A 35 -8.03 0.37 -13.78
CA THR A 35 -8.26 1.70 -14.37
C THR A 35 -6.99 2.35 -14.91
N ASP A 36 -5.85 1.67 -14.83
CA ASP A 36 -4.53 2.18 -15.24
C ASP A 36 -4.16 3.53 -14.59
N THR A 37 -4.45 3.65 -13.30
CA THR A 37 -4.20 4.87 -12.52
C THR A 37 -3.18 4.60 -11.41
N ASP A 38 -2.40 5.63 -11.07
CA ASP A 38 -1.45 5.55 -9.95
C ASP A 38 -2.18 5.41 -8.61
N LEU A 39 -1.65 4.57 -7.72
CA LEU A 39 -2.08 4.49 -6.33
C LEU A 39 -1.26 5.45 -5.47
N VAL A 40 -1.93 6.38 -4.81
CA VAL A 40 -1.29 7.32 -3.87
C VAL A 40 -1.45 6.79 -2.44
N VAL A 41 -0.33 6.64 -1.73
CA VAL A 41 -0.30 6.17 -0.34
C VAL A 41 0.49 7.14 0.54
N VAL A 42 0.09 7.26 1.81
CA VAL A 42 0.89 8.00 2.80
C VAL A 42 1.68 7.00 3.63
N ARG A 43 3.01 7.12 3.61
CA ARG A 43 3.91 6.30 4.43
C ARG A 43 4.87 7.22 5.18
N ASN A 44 4.92 7.07 6.50
CA ASN A 44 5.75 7.91 7.38
C ASN A 44 5.52 9.42 7.16
N GLY A 45 4.26 9.82 6.97
CA GLY A 45 3.88 11.22 6.72
C GLY A 45 4.26 11.77 5.34
N ARG A 46 4.76 10.92 4.43
CA ARG A 46 5.10 11.30 3.06
C ARG A 46 4.13 10.68 2.06
N THR A 47 3.70 11.48 1.10
CA THR A 47 2.93 11.02 -0.05
C THR A 47 3.85 10.26 -1.01
N ILE A 48 3.51 9.01 -1.28
CA ILE A 48 4.20 8.14 -2.23
C ILE A 48 3.20 7.78 -3.32
N ARG A 49 3.65 7.86 -4.56
CA ARG A 49 2.87 7.45 -5.72
C ARG A 49 3.42 6.13 -6.26
N ILE A 50 2.54 5.15 -6.41
CA ILE A 50 2.86 3.82 -6.92
C ILE A 50 2.19 3.68 -8.29
N PRO A 51 2.97 3.56 -9.38
CA PRO A 51 2.42 3.40 -10.71
C PRO A 51 1.62 2.10 -10.88
N ALA A 52 0.58 2.11 -11.72
CA ALA A 52 -0.24 0.92 -12.00
C ALA A 52 0.57 -0.28 -12.52
N HIS A 53 1.61 -0.03 -13.33
CA HIS A 53 2.49 -1.09 -13.84
C HIS A 53 3.29 -1.79 -12.72
N THR A 54 3.71 -1.04 -11.69
CA THR A 54 4.38 -1.60 -10.51
C THR A 54 3.43 -2.51 -9.74
N LEU A 55 2.18 -2.08 -9.55
CA LEU A 55 1.14 -2.89 -8.89
C LEU A 55 0.84 -4.19 -9.66
N ARG A 56 0.84 -4.15 -10.99
CA ARG A 56 0.69 -5.36 -11.83
C ARG A 56 1.84 -6.34 -11.65
N TYR A 57 3.07 -5.83 -11.55
CA TYR A 57 4.24 -6.65 -11.29
C TYR A 57 4.17 -7.32 -9.91
N GLU A 58 3.83 -6.55 -8.88
CA GLU A 58 3.62 -7.06 -7.52
C GLU A 58 2.50 -8.12 -7.45
N ALA A 59 1.41 -7.94 -8.21
CA ALA A 59 0.30 -8.89 -8.25
C ALA A 59 0.64 -10.23 -8.94
N LYS A 60 1.64 -10.25 -9.83
CA LYS A 60 2.07 -11.47 -10.55
C LYS A 60 2.96 -12.39 -9.72
N GLY A 61 3.39 -11.97 -8.53
CA GLY A 61 4.16 -12.83 -7.61
C GLY A 61 5.65 -12.93 -7.92
N ASP A 62 6.19 -12.10 -8.83
CA ASP A 62 7.64 -11.97 -9.06
C ASP A 62 8.26 -11.09 -7.97
N GLY A 63 8.13 -11.53 -6.71
CA GLY A 63 8.50 -10.83 -5.47
C GLY A 63 9.99 -10.58 -5.26
N SER A 64 10.72 -10.15 -6.28
CA SER A 64 12.10 -9.67 -6.17
C SER A 64 12.23 -8.31 -6.84
N SER A 65 11.97 -7.24 -6.08
CA SER A 65 12.68 -5.94 -6.16
C SER A 65 11.87 -4.76 -5.60
N ALA A 66 11.59 -4.76 -4.30
CA ALA A 66 11.30 -3.51 -3.59
C ALA A 66 12.49 -2.50 -3.63
N SER A 67 13.63 -2.89 -4.24
CA SER A 67 14.88 -2.13 -4.29
C SER A 67 15.23 -1.49 -5.65
N MET A 68 14.48 -1.72 -6.75
CA MET A 68 14.93 -1.27 -8.09
C MET A 68 14.38 0.09 -8.56
N LEU A 69 13.39 0.68 -7.87
CA LEU A 69 12.71 1.90 -8.34
C LEU A 69 13.00 3.18 -7.54
N ILE A 70 13.78 3.14 -6.45
CA ILE A 70 14.15 4.35 -5.68
C ILE A 70 15.45 5.00 -6.23
N THR A 71 16.20 4.33 -7.11
CA THR A 71 17.52 4.83 -7.60
C THR A 71 17.47 5.56 -8.94
N ALA A 72 16.35 5.60 -9.66
CA ALA A 72 16.32 6.12 -11.02
C ALA A 72 15.68 7.53 -11.13
N ARG A 73 16.16 8.51 -10.36
CA ARG A 73 16.13 9.95 -10.70
C ARG A 73 17.17 10.72 -9.87
N LYS A 74 18.39 10.75 -10.35
CA LYS A 74 19.38 11.77 -10.00
C LYS A 74 20.15 12.10 -11.28
N ASP A 75 19.53 12.93 -12.09
CA ASP A 75 20.25 13.77 -13.05
C ASP A 75 20.69 15.04 -12.30
#